data_AF-A0A212QYM5-F1
#
_entry.id   AF-A0A212QYM5-F1
#
_cell.length_a   1.000
_cell.length_b   1.000
_cell.length_c   1.000
_cell.angle_alpha   90.00
_cell.angle_beta   90.00
_cell.angle_gamma   90.00
#
_symmetry.space_group_name_H-M   'P 1'
#
loop_
_entity.id
_entity.type
_entity.pdbx_description
1 polymer ?
#
loop_
_entity_poly.entity_id
_entity_poly.type
_entity_poly.pdbx_seq_one_letter_code
_entity_poly.pdbx_strand_id
1 'polypeptide(L)'
;MNKLIAAIHAAAASFNTAMEDKAIAHAFDQVANLVGLAEHERSLLFGETRDPSRAILALETITAALEFLRTPEATVAWLREQIADAPFHWRSPLALFASDGKMGVEMALFYLRTRLSEASPFHSQHRN
;
A
#
# COMPACT_ATOMS: atom_id res chain seq x y z
N MET A 1 31.53 32.61 -3.48
CA MET A 1 30.83 32.15 -4.70
C MET A 1 30.02 30.85 -4.53
N ASN A 2 30.00 30.19 -3.36
CA ASN A 2 29.35 28.86 -3.19
C ASN A 2 27.90 28.86 -2.70
N LYS A 3 27.36 29.98 -2.20
CA LYS A 3 26.00 29.99 -1.61
C LYS A 3 24.89 29.99 -2.66
N LEU A 4 25.12 30.61 -3.82
CA LEU A 4 24.13 30.70 -4.90
C LEU A 4 23.91 29.36 -5.61
N ILE A 5 25.00 28.63 -5.91
CA ILE A 5 24.94 27.31 -6.53
C ILE A 5 24.31 26.28 -5.57
N ALA A 6 24.61 26.36 -4.27
CA ALA A 6 23.97 25.51 -3.27
C ALA A 6 22.46 25.80 -3.15
N ALA A 7 22.04 27.07 -3.22
CA ALA A 7 20.63 27.44 -3.19
C ALA A 7 19.87 26.98 -4.44
N ILE A 8 20.49 27.02 -5.63
CA ILE A 8 19.89 26.53 -6.87
C ILE A 8 19.73 25.00 -6.83
N HIS A 9 20.72 24.25 -6.36
CA HIS A 9 20.59 22.80 -6.19
C HIS A 9 19.54 22.43 -5.14
N ALA A 10 19.47 23.15 -4.02
CA ALA A 10 18.45 22.93 -3.01
C ALA A 10 17.03 23.24 -3.52
N ALA A 11 16.87 24.32 -4.29
CA ALA A 11 15.59 24.69 -4.91
C ALA A 11 15.17 23.69 -6.00
N ALA A 12 16.11 23.19 -6.81
CA ALA A 12 15.85 22.16 -7.80
C ALA A 12 15.45 20.82 -7.16
N ALA A 13 16.15 20.42 -6.09
CA ALA A 13 15.80 19.21 -5.32
C ALA A 13 14.43 19.34 -4.64
N SER A 14 14.13 20.51 -4.06
CA SER A 14 12.82 20.81 -3.44
C SER A 14 11.68 20.86 -4.46
N PHE A 15 11.94 21.37 -5.67
CA PHE A 15 10.97 21.39 -6.75
C PHE A 15 10.67 19.98 -7.27
N ASN A 16 11.70 19.13 -7.41
CA ASN A 16 11.54 17.75 -7.86
C ASN A 16 10.75 16.92 -6.84
N THR A 17 11.07 17.04 -5.56
CA THR A 17 10.31 16.38 -4.47
C THR A 17 8.86 16.85 -4.43
N ALA A 18 8.59 18.15 -4.60
CA ALA A 18 7.22 18.65 -4.64
C ALA A 18 6.41 18.17 -5.87
N MET A 19 7.05 17.90 -7.01
CA MET A 19 6.38 17.28 -8.16
C MET A 19 6.15 15.78 -7.96
N GLU A 20 7.13 15.07 -7.39
CA GLU A 20 7.02 13.65 -7.04
C GLU A 20 5.89 13.42 -6.04
N ASP A 21 5.79 14.25 -5.00
CA ASP A 21 4.71 14.19 -4.01
C ASP A 21 3.32 14.39 -4.65
N LYS A 22 3.20 15.29 -5.64
CA LYS A 22 1.95 15.50 -6.37
C LYS A 22 1.59 14.32 -7.26
N ALA A 23 2.57 13.71 -7.93
CA ALA A 23 2.35 12.54 -8.76
C ALA A 23 1.90 11.33 -7.93
N ILE A 24 2.52 11.11 -6.77
CA ILE A 24 2.17 10.04 -5.83
C ILE A 24 0.76 10.28 -5.26
N ALA A 25 0.43 11.53 -4.89
CA ALA A 25 -0.92 11.87 -4.43
C ALA A 25 -1.99 11.62 -5.51
N HIS A 26 -1.71 11.99 -6.76
CA HIS A 26 -2.62 11.75 -7.87
C HIS A 26 -2.81 10.27 -8.18
N ALA A 27 -1.72 9.49 -8.23
CA ALA A 27 -1.78 8.04 -8.42
C ALA A 27 -2.56 7.37 -7.27
N PHE A 28 -2.36 7.86 -6.05
CA PHE A 28 -3.13 7.42 -4.90
C PHE A 28 -4.62 7.66 -5.06
N ASP A 29 -5.04 8.90 -5.39
CA ASP A 29 -6.46 9.22 -5.58
C ASP A 29 -7.10 8.35 -6.66
N GLN A 30 -6.38 8.07 -7.75
CA GLN A 30 -6.87 7.18 -8.81
C GLN A 30 -7.12 5.76 -8.29
N VAL A 31 -6.17 5.17 -7.57
CA VAL A 31 -6.31 3.80 -7.03
C VAL A 31 -7.37 3.77 -5.94
N ALA A 32 -7.39 4.75 -5.02
CA ALA A 32 -8.39 4.85 -3.97
C ALA A 32 -9.82 4.97 -4.51
N ASN A 33 -9.99 5.69 -5.63
CA ASN A 33 -11.26 5.78 -6.34
C ASN A 33 -11.61 4.47 -7.04
N LEU A 34 -10.64 3.82 -7.70
CA LEU A 34 -10.83 2.55 -8.39
C LEU A 34 -11.30 1.45 -7.44
N VAL A 35 -10.71 1.39 -6.24
CA VAL A 35 -11.10 0.44 -5.19
C VAL A 35 -12.16 1.01 -4.24
N GLY A 36 -12.77 2.16 -4.51
CA GLY A 36 -13.87 2.66 -3.69
C GLY A 36 -13.58 2.82 -2.18
N LEU A 37 -12.34 3.20 -1.81
CA LEU A 37 -12.00 3.51 -0.43
C LEU A 37 -12.76 4.76 0.05
N ALA A 38 -13.31 4.71 1.25
CA ALA A 38 -13.97 5.85 1.89
C ALA A 38 -12.95 6.92 2.30
N GLU A 39 -13.38 8.17 2.42
CA GLU A 39 -12.50 9.29 2.75
C GLU A 39 -11.69 9.07 4.04
N HIS A 40 -12.32 8.55 5.10
CA HIS A 40 -11.62 8.24 6.35
C HIS A 40 -10.58 7.12 6.20
N GLU A 41 -10.82 6.13 5.33
CA GLU A 41 -9.85 5.06 5.04
C GLU A 41 -8.66 5.60 4.25
N ARG A 42 -8.90 6.53 3.33
CA ARG A 42 -7.84 7.26 2.62
C ARG A 42 -6.99 8.06 3.59
N SER A 43 -7.63 8.80 4.50
CA SER A 43 -6.93 9.55 5.54
C SER A 43 -6.16 8.65 6.50
N LEU A 44 -6.64 7.44 6.82
CA LEU A 44 -5.93 6.48 7.68
C LEU A 44 -4.69 5.89 7.01
N LEU A 45 -4.79 5.57 5.72
CA LEU A 45 -3.68 5.00 4.96
C LEU A 45 -2.60 6.03 4.62
N PHE A 46 -3.00 7.29 4.40
CA PHE A 46 -2.13 8.30 3.82
C PHE A 46 -1.86 9.50 4.73
N GLY A 47 -2.73 9.81 5.70
CA GLY A 47 -2.53 10.85 6.72
C GLY A 47 -2.23 12.27 6.17
N GLU A 48 -2.15 13.26 7.05
CA GLU A 48 -1.62 14.59 6.68
C GLU A 48 -0.11 14.54 6.40
N THR A 49 0.60 13.62 7.04
CA THR A 49 2.02 13.35 6.81
C THR A 49 2.17 12.37 5.65
N ARG A 50 2.28 12.97 4.46
CA ARG A 50 2.66 12.36 3.18
C ARG A 50 4.04 11.69 3.27
N ASP A 51 4.17 10.56 3.96
CA ASP A 51 5.33 9.67 3.74
C ASP A 51 5.14 9.01 2.37
N PRO A 52 5.86 9.43 1.33
CA PRO A 52 5.64 8.95 -0.02
C PRO A 52 6.01 7.47 -0.14
N SER A 53 6.91 6.97 0.71
CA SER A 53 7.32 5.57 0.72
C SER A 53 6.19 4.65 1.18
N ARG A 54 5.45 5.07 2.22
CA ARG A 54 4.26 4.33 2.69
C ARG A 54 3.17 4.33 1.62
N ALA A 55 3.00 5.47 0.94
CA ALA A 55 2.01 5.62 -0.11
C ALA A 55 2.28 4.70 -1.31
N ILE A 56 3.53 4.67 -1.78
CA ILE A 56 3.97 3.79 -2.87
C ILE A 56 3.76 2.32 -2.49
N LEU A 57 4.19 1.89 -1.30
CA LEU A 57 4.04 0.50 -0.87
C LEU A 57 2.56 0.08 -0.74
N ALA A 58 1.70 0.97 -0.22
CA ALA A 58 0.27 0.72 -0.16
C ALA A 58 -0.35 0.62 -1.56
N LEU A 59 0.07 1.47 -2.50
CA LEU A 59 -0.37 1.42 -3.90
C LEU A 59 0.06 0.13 -4.60
N GLU A 60 1.32 -0.28 -4.43
CA GLU A 60 1.82 -1.56 -4.93
C GLU A 60 1.01 -2.74 -4.36
N THR A 61 0.62 -2.65 -3.10
CA THR A 61 -0.16 -3.70 -2.43
C THR A 61 -1.58 -3.78 -2.96
N ILE A 62 -2.25 -2.64 -3.12
CA ILE A 62 -3.60 -2.60 -3.68
C ILE A 62 -3.59 -3.06 -5.14
N THR A 63 -2.58 -2.64 -5.91
CA THR A 63 -2.41 -3.04 -7.31
C THR A 63 -2.17 -4.54 -7.43
N ALA A 64 -1.27 -5.10 -6.62
CA ALA A 64 -1.04 -6.54 -6.57
C ALA A 64 -2.33 -7.28 -6.19
N ALA A 65 -3.04 -6.82 -5.15
CA ALA A 65 -4.30 -7.43 -4.74
C ALA A 65 -5.37 -7.37 -5.85
N LEU A 66 -5.42 -6.29 -6.62
CA LEU A 66 -6.31 -6.17 -7.78
C LEU A 66 -5.91 -7.11 -8.92
N GLU A 67 -4.62 -7.23 -9.21
CA GLU A 67 -4.10 -8.18 -10.20
C GLU A 67 -4.43 -9.62 -9.83
N PHE A 68 -4.39 -9.96 -8.53
CA PHE A 68 -4.66 -11.31 -8.06
C PHE A 68 -6.15 -11.62 -7.92
N LEU A 69 -6.92 -10.73 -7.30
CA LEU A 69 -8.35 -10.93 -7.02
C LEU A 69 -9.26 -10.57 -8.20
N ARG A 70 -8.69 -9.95 -9.25
CA ARG A 70 -9.32 -9.62 -10.54
C ARG A 70 -10.53 -8.70 -10.49
N THR A 71 -10.99 -8.32 -9.30
CA THR A 71 -12.17 -7.49 -9.08
C THR A 71 -11.90 -6.47 -7.97
N PRO A 72 -12.25 -5.19 -8.16
CA PRO A 72 -12.11 -4.17 -7.12
C PRO A 72 -12.85 -4.54 -5.82
N GLU A 73 -14.02 -5.15 -5.92
CA GLU A 73 -14.87 -5.50 -4.78
C GLU A 73 -14.20 -6.53 -3.87
N ALA A 74 -13.58 -7.56 -4.45
CA ALA A 74 -12.84 -8.56 -3.67
C ALA A 74 -11.58 -7.96 -3.03
N THR A 75 -10.89 -7.06 -3.71
CA THR A 75 -9.74 -6.33 -3.14
C THR A 75 -10.15 -5.52 -1.93
N VAL A 76 -11.29 -4.83 -1.99
CA VAL A 76 -11.83 -4.06 -0.85
C VAL A 76 -12.26 -4.96 0.29
N ALA A 77 -12.95 -6.06 -0.01
CA ALA A 77 -13.35 -7.03 0.99
C ALA A 77 -12.12 -7.56 1.74
N TRP A 78 -11.05 -7.90 1.02
CA TRP A 78 -9.78 -8.31 1.61
C TRP A 78 -9.12 -7.22 2.45
N LEU A 79 -9.05 -5.97 1.95
CA LEU A 79 -8.46 -4.85 2.70
C LEU A 79 -9.15 -4.62 4.07
N ARG A 80 -10.44 -4.94 4.15
CA ARG A 80 -11.28 -4.78 5.34
C ARG A 80 -11.43 -6.08 6.16
N GLU A 81 -10.96 -7.20 5.65
CA GLU A 81 -11.10 -8.51 6.28
C GLU A 81 -10.34 -8.55 7.61
N GLN A 82 -10.99 -9.02 8.67
CA GLN A 82 -10.31 -9.25 9.94
C GLN A 82 -9.60 -10.60 9.89
N ILE A 83 -8.27 -10.57 9.99
CA ILE A 83 -7.44 -11.77 9.93
C ILE A 83 -7.08 -12.18 11.35
N ALA A 84 -7.60 -13.32 11.80
CA ALA A 84 -7.42 -13.83 13.16
C ALA A 84 -5.98 -14.27 13.45
N ASP A 85 -5.31 -14.78 12.42
CA ASP A 85 -4.00 -15.40 12.55
C ASP A 85 -2.91 -14.39 12.93
N ALA A 86 -1.88 -14.88 13.63
CA ALA A 86 -0.67 -14.10 13.79
C ALA A 86 -0.03 -13.88 12.41
N PRO A 87 0.48 -12.66 12.11
CA PRO A 87 0.69 -11.53 13.02
C PRO A 87 -0.41 -10.44 13.00
N PHE A 88 -1.58 -10.73 12.43
CA PHE A 88 -2.65 -9.75 12.22
C PHE A 88 -3.47 -9.50 13.49
N HIS A 89 -3.68 -10.52 14.32
CA HIS A 89 -4.39 -10.39 15.60
C HIS A 89 -5.75 -9.68 15.46
N TRP A 90 -6.57 -10.12 14.51
CA TRP A 90 -7.88 -9.54 14.14
C TRP A 90 -7.83 -8.16 13.50
N ARG A 91 -6.64 -7.62 13.22
CA ARG A 91 -6.47 -6.40 12.44
C ARG A 91 -6.66 -6.68 10.97
N SER A 92 -7.32 -5.76 10.28
CA SER A 92 -7.40 -5.82 8.82
C SER A 92 -6.10 -5.35 8.18
N PRO A 93 -5.82 -5.74 6.92
CA PRO A 93 -4.72 -5.17 6.15
C PRO A 93 -4.69 -3.64 6.19
N LEU A 94 -5.86 -3.01 6.07
CA LEU A 94 -6.00 -1.55 6.14
C LEU A 94 -5.59 -0.99 7.51
N ALA A 95 -5.95 -1.67 8.60
CA ALA A 95 -5.54 -1.27 9.94
C ALA A 95 -4.03 -1.39 10.16
N LEU A 96 -3.40 -2.43 9.60
CA LEU A 96 -1.95 -2.61 9.67
C LEU A 96 -1.19 -1.53 8.90
N PHE A 97 -1.68 -1.14 7.73
CA PHE A 97 -1.07 -0.07 6.93
C PHE A 97 -1.07 1.26 7.70
N ALA A 98 -2.15 1.53 8.42
CA ALA A 98 -2.30 2.73 9.22
C ALA A 98 -1.45 2.71 10.50
N SER A 99 -1.38 1.58 11.22
CA SER A 99 -0.71 1.50 12.53
C SER A 99 0.79 1.19 12.45
N ASP A 100 1.17 0.27 11.56
CA ASP A 100 2.52 -0.33 11.55
C ASP A 100 3.36 0.16 10.35
N GLY A 101 2.81 1.08 9.56
CA GLY A 101 3.47 1.70 8.42
C GLY A 101 4.02 0.68 7.43
N LYS A 102 5.29 0.84 7.04
CA LYS A 102 5.96 -0.07 6.08
C LYS A 102 5.90 -1.55 6.49
N MET A 103 6.10 -1.85 7.78
CA MET A 103 6.07 -3.23 8.28
C MET A 103 4.67 -3.84 8.12
N GLY A 104 3.62 -3.09 8.47
CA GLY A 104 2.24 -3.52 8.28
C GLY A 104 1.91 -3.81 6.81
N VAL A 105 2.47 -3.01 5.90
CA VAL A 105 2.32 -3.23 4.45
C VAL A 105 2.99 -4.53 3.99
N GLU A 106 4.24 -4.75 4.38
CA GLU A 106 4.99 -5.97 4.05
C GLU A 106 4.30 -7.24 4.58
N MET A 107 3.74 -7.16 5.79
CA MET A 107 3.00 -8.27 6.40
C MET A 107 1.72 -8.62 5.63
N ALA A 108 0.91 -7.63 5.23
CA ALA A 108 -0.29 -7.89 4.43
C ALA A 108 0.03 -8.48 3.06
N LEU A 109 1.10 -8.01 2.41
CA LEU A 109 1.58 -8.56 1.15
C LEU A 109 1.98 -10.03 1.28
N PHE A 110 2.73 -10.35 2.33
CA PHE A 110 3.14 -11.72 2.61
C PHE A 110 1.93 -12.63 2.85
N TYR A 111 0.97 -12.18 3.65
CA TYR A 111 -0.26 -12.93 3.93
C TYR A 111 -1.11 -13.16 2.67
N LEU A 112 -1.29 -12.13 1.84
CA LEU A 112 -2.04 -12.28 0.59
C LEU A 112 -1.39 -13.32 -0.32
N ARG A 113 -0.06 -13.29 -0.46
CA ARG A 113 0.69 -14.28 -1.28
C ARG A 113 0.58 -15.70 -0.74
N THR A 114 0.68 -15.89 0.58
CA THR A 114 0.57 -17.22 1.21
C THR A 114 -0.82 -17.81 1.08
N ARG A 115 -1.87 -17.04 1.37
CA ARG A 115 -3.27 -17.49 1.20
C ARG A 115 -3.58 -17.89 -0.25
N LEU A 116 -3.04 -17.16 -1.22
CA LEU A 116 -3.21 -17.48 -2.64
C LEU A 116 -2.42 -18.73 -3.05
N SER A 117 -1.25 -18.97 -2.46
CA SER A 117 -0.49 -20.21 -2.66
C SER A 117 -1.23 -21.44 -2.13
N GLU A 118 -1.94 -21.30 -1.01
CA GLU A 118 -2.77 -22.37 -0.43
C GLU A 118 -4.08 -22.58 -1.19
N ALA A 119 -4.65 -21.52 -1.76
CA ALA A 119 -5.84 -21.58 -2.60
C ALA A 119 -5.58 -22.15 -4.01
N SER A 120 -4.31 -22.31 -4.40
CA SER A 120 -3.91 -22.92 -5.67
C SER A 120 -3.89 -24.45 -5.54
N PRO A 121 -4.77 -25.21 -6.24
CA PRO A 121 -4.88 -26.67 -6.08
C PRO A 121 -3.68 -27.48 -6.62
N PHE A 122 -2.55 -26.84 -6.94
CA PHE A 122 -1.36 -27.50 -7.50
C PHE A 122 -0.34 -27.98 -6.46
N HIS A 123 -0.56 -27.79 -5.16
CA HIS A 123 0.36 -28.27 -4.11
C HIS A 123 -0.11 -29.55 -3.39
N SER A 124 -0.89 -30.40 -4.08
CA SER A 124 -1.26 -31.74 -3.60
C SER A 124 -0.38 -32.86 -4.16
N GLN A 125 0.92 -32.64 -4.41
CA GLN A 125 1.84 -33.74 -4.74
C GLN A 125 3.24 -33.49 -4.20
N HIS A 126 3.52 -34.04 -3.01
CA HIS A 126 4.73 -34.79 -2.66
C HIS A 126 4.87 -34.90 -1.13
N ARG A 127 4.11 -35.84 -0.56
CA ARG A 127 4.55 -36.58 0.62
C ARG A 127 4.15 -38.05 0.41
N ASN A 128 5.09 -38.81 -0.12
CA ASN A 128 5.28 -40.24 0.13
C ASN A 128 6.79 -40.46 0.21
#